data_AF-A0A9N9MFW5-F1
#
_entry.id   AF-A0A9N9MFW5-F1
#
_cell.length_a   1.000
_cell.length_b   1.000
_cell.length_c   1.000
_cell.angle_alpha   90.00
_cell.angle_beta   90.00
_cell.angle_gamma   90.00
#
_symmetry.space_group_name_H-M   'P 1'
#
loop_
_entity.id
_entity.type
_entity.pdbx_description
1 polymer ?
#
loop_
_entity_poly.entity_id
_entity_poly.type
_entity_poly.pdbx_seq_one_letter_code
_entity_poly.pdbx_strand_id
1 'polypeptide(L)'
;MSLAEIQPCDRNVKDVELICARLRRVDQLCRLPNSVLQQLALCGYYEDLENGVTLFRQGDSGKCWYAVMSGSLSVRVSHPEADLKVIVNKVY
;
A
#
# COMPACT_ATOMS: atom_id res chain seq x y z
N MET A 1 22.32 4.76 -1.63
CA MET A 1 21.61 5.55 -0.60
C MET A 1 20.16 5.72 -1.05
N SER A 2 19.28 4.87 -0.54
CA SER A 2 17.84 4.91 -0.74
C SER A 2 17.27 6.06 0.10
N LEU A 3 16.98 7.21 -0.52
CA LEU A 3 16.37 8.39 0.14
C LEU A 3 14.98 8.14 0.77
N ALA A 4 14.51 6.89 0.69
CA ALA A 4 13.32 6.35 1.29
C ALA A 4 13.49 5.94 2.77
N GLU A 5 14.73 5.77 3.24
CA GLU A 5 15.06 5.36 4.62
C GLU A 5 15.15 6.55 5.59
N ILE A 6 15.11 7.78 5.08
CA ILE A 6 15.15 8.99 5.90
C ILE A 6 13.78 9.15 6.57
N GLN A 7 13.78 9.15 7.90
CA GLN A 7 12.57 9.38 8.67
C GLN A 7 11.91 10.70 8.21
N PRO A 8 10.57 10.77 8.15
CA PRO A 8 9.84 12.00 7.87
C PRO A 8 10.39 13.26 8.55
N CYS A 9 10.87 13.14 9.80
CA CYS A 9 11.43 14.25 10.58
C CYS A 9 12.80 14.75 10.11
N ASP A 10 13.57 13.95 9.36
CA ASP A 10 14.94 14.26 8.95
C ASP A 10 15.03 14.70 7.48
N ARG A 11 13.89 14.84 6.80
CA ARG A 11 13.84 15.20 5.37
C ARG A 11 14.14 16.67 5.15
N ASN A 12 15.10 16.96 4.29
CA ASN A 12 15.34 18.31 3.79
C ASN A 12 14.49 18.61 2.53
N VAL A 13 14.53 19.86 2.06
CA VAL A 13 13.74 20.30 0.90
C VAL A 13 14.01 19.47 -0.37
N LYS A 14 15.25 19.06 -0.61
CA LYS A 14 15.63 18.26 -1.79
C LYS A 14 15.05 16.84 -1.71
N ASP A 15 14.99 16.26 -0.51
CA ASP A 15 14.40 14.94 -0.29
C ASP A 15 12.90 14.97 -0.60
N VAL A 16 12.21 16.01 -0.13
CA VAL A 16 10.78 16.22 -0.39
C VAL A 16 10.50 16.38 -1.89
N GLU A 17 11.31 17.17 -2.60
CA GLU A 17 11.19 17.34 -4.06
C GLU A 17 11.38 16.02 -4.81
N LEU A 18 12.37 15.21 -4.42
CA LEU A 18 12.61 13.92 -5.04
C LEU A 18 11.46 12.93 -4.78
N ILE A 19 10.96 12.88 -3.56
CA ILE A 19 9.81 12.01 -3.21
C ILE A 19 8.59 12.45 -4.01
N CYS A 20 8.29 13.76 -4.08
CA CYS A 20 7.23 14.29 -4.92
C CYS A 20 7.38 13.86 -6.39
N ALA A 21 8.59 13.95 -6.95
CA ALA A 21 8.87 13.52 -8.31
C ALA A 21 8.60 12.02 -8.53
N ARG A 22 8.84 11.18 -7.52
CA ARG A 22 8.50 9.75 -7.55
C ARG A 22 7.00 9.50 -7.41
N LEU A 23 6.32 10.18 -6.49
CA LEU A 23 4.86 10.08 -6.33
C LEU A 23 4.15 10.44 -7.64
N ARG A 24 4.63 11.43 -8.38
CA ARG A 24 4.09 11.78 -9.71
C ARG A 24 4.25 10.71 -10.80
N ARG A 25 5.07 9.68 -10.60
CA ARG A 25 5.17 8.56 -11.55
C ARG A 25 4.03 7.56 -11.39
N VAL A 26 3.27 7.64 -10.30
CA VAL A 26 2.07 6.83 -10.09
C VAL A 26 0.88 7.58 -10.66
N ASP A 27 0.20 6.99 -11.65
CA ASP A 27 -0.87 7.63 -12.42
C ASP A 27 -2.04 8.17 -11.57
N GLN A 28 -2.32 7.53 -10.43
CA GLN A 28 -3.37 7.99 -9.53
C GLN A 28 -2.90 9.18 -8.68
N LEU A 29 -1.62 9.19 -8.29
CA LEU A 29 -1.05 10.24 -7.44
C LEU A 29 -0.71 11.51 -8.24
N CYS A 30 -0.33 11.38 -9.52
CA CYS A 30 0.04 12.52 -10.35
C CYS A 30 -1.10 13.53 -10.57
N ARG A 31 -2.35 13.10 -10.34
CA ARG A 31 -3.56 13.93 -10.43
C ARG A 31 -3.82 14.77 -9.16
N LEU A 32 -3.11 14.47 -8.07
CA LEU A 32 -3.27 15.20 -6.81
C LEU A 32 -2.60 16.59 -6.89
N PRO A 33 -3.14 17.61 -6.20
CA PRO A 33 -2.50 18.92 -6.11
C PRO A 33 -1.09 18.83 -5.53
N ASN A 34 -0.18 19.71 -5.96
CA ASN A 34 1.20 19.73 -5.50
C ASN A 34 1.34 19.88 -3.98
N SER A 35 0.48 20.67 -3.35
CA SER A 35 0.45 20.81 -1.90
C SER A 35 0.18 19.47 -1.20
N VAL A 36 -0.71 18.63 -1.75
CA VAL A 36 -1.01 17.30 -1.21
C VAL A 36 0.17 16.36 -1.41
N LEU A 37 0.80 16.38 -2.58
CA LEU A 37 2.00 15.57 -2.84
C LEU A 37 3.16 15.95 -1.91
N GLN A 38 3.34 17.24 -1.63
CA GLN A 38 4.34 17.70 -0.66
C GLN A 38 4.03 17.25 0.76
N GLN A 39 2.76 17.30 1.18
CA GLN A 39 2.35 16.78 2.49
C GLN A 39 2.61 15.27 2.60
N LEU A 40 2.25 14.50 1.56
CA LEU A 40 2.55 13.06 1.50
C LEU A 40 4.07 12.80 1.52
N ALA A 41 4.85 13.62 0.82
CA ALA A 41 6.31 13.53 0.83
C ALA A 41 6.95 13.94 2.16
N LEU A 42 6.25 14.71 3.00
CA LEU A 42 6.72 15.08 4.33
C LEU A 42 6.42 14.01 5.36
N CYS A 43 5.22 13.39 5.35
CA CYS A 43 4.82 12.43 6.38
C CYS A 43 4.91 10.95 5.96
N GLY A 44 4.99 10.65 4.67
CA GLY A 44 4.89 9.29 4.16
C GLY A 44 6.13 8.46 4.46
N TYR A 45 5.95 7.19 4.80
CA TYR A 45 7.04 6.23 4.98
C TYR A 45 7.19 5.41 3.70
N TYR A 46 8.43 5.05 3.37
CA TYR A 46 8.70 4.09 2.31
C TYR A 46 9.14 2.78 2.95
N GLU A 47 8.45 1.71 2.60
CA GLU A 47 8.80 0.35 3.02
C GLU A 47 9.10 -0.47 1.77
N ASP A 48 10.24 -1.15 1.79
CA ASP A 48 10.55 -2.17 0.80
C ASP A 48 10.11 -3.52 1.38
N LEU A 49 9.27 -4.24 0.65
CA LEU A 49 8.68 -5.48 1.14
C LEU A 49 9.25 -6.65 0.35
N GLU A 50 9.74 -7.65 1.06
CA GLU A 50 10.17 -8.90 0.44
C GLU A 50 8.99 -9.69 -0.12
N ASN A 51 9.28 -10.56 -1.09
CA ASN A 51 8.27 -11.44 -1.66
C ASN A 51 7.68 -12.36 -0.58
N GLY A 52 6.35 -12.45 -0.53
CA GLY A 52 5.62 -13.26 0.44
C GLY A 52 5.23 -12.54 1.73
N VAL A 53 5.63 -11.27 1.92
CA VAL A 53 5.19 -10.47 3.07
C VAL A 53 3.69 -10.14 2.94
N THR A 54 2.96 -10.33 4.04
CA THR A 54 1.54 -9.95 4.13
C THR A 54 1.42 -8.60 4.82
N LEU A 55 0.91 -7.59 4.10
CA LEU A 55 0.70 -6.23 4.63
C LEU A 55 -0.33 -6.16 5.76
N PHE A 56 -1.51 -6.75 5.53
CA PHE A 56 -2.58 -6.87 6.53
C PHE A 56 -3.47 -8.06 6.18
N ARG A 57 -4.20 -8.59 7.19
CA ARG A 57 -5.15 -9.68 6.99
C ARG A 57 -6.58 -9.17 7.04
N GLN A 58 -7.49 -9.90 6.39
CA GLN A 58 -8.91 -9.63 6.48
C GLN A 58 -9.37 -9.72 7.94
N GLY A 59 -10.11 -8.72 8.41
CA GLY A 59 -10.55 -8.62 9.80
C GLY A 59 -9.62 -7.79 10.68
N ASP A 60 -8.41 -7.45 10.22
CA ASP A 60 -7.52 -6.55 10.94
C ASP A 60 -8.00 -5.09 10.79
N SER A 61 -7.91 -4.33 11.89
CA SER A 61 -8.14 -2.88 11.85
C SER A 61 -7.02 -2.20 11.05
N GLY A 62 -7.38 -1.60 9.91
CA GLY A 62 -6.44 -0.83 9.08
C GLY A 62 -5.91 0.40 9.85
N LYS A 63 -4.59 0.51 9.98
CA LYS A 63 -3.92 1.63 10.68
C LYS A 63 -3.39 2.70 9.74
N CYS A 64 -3.03 2.31 8.52
CA CYS A 64 -2.33 3.15 7.55
C CYS A 64 -2.92 2.96 6.15
N TRP A 65 -2.72 3.97 5.30
CA TRP A 65 -2.94 3.86 3.86
C TRP A 65 -1.62 3.58 3.14
N TYR A 66 -1.66 2.78 2.07
CA TYR A 66 -0.49 2.35 1.32
C TYR A 66 -0.67 2.67 -0.17
N ALA A 67 0.40 3.15 -0.80
CA ALA A 67 0.49 3.31 -2.24
C ALA A 67 1.62 2.43 -2.77
N VAL A 68 1.32 1.59 -3.78
CA VAL A 68 2.34 0.74 -4.41
C VAL A 68 3.14 1.59 -5.39
N MET A 69 4.42 1.81 -5.07
CA MET A 69 5.34 2.59 -5.90
C MET A 69 6.01 1.74 -7.00
N SER A 70 6.20 0.45 -6.73
CA SER A 70 6.81 -0.53 -7.63
C SER A 70 6.36 -1.93 -7.22
N GLY A 71 6.28 -2.86 -8.19
CA GLY A 71 5.84 -4.23 -7.95
C GLY A 71 4.32 -4.40 -8.00
N SER A 72 3.83 -5.46 -7.37
CA SER A 72 2.40 -5.79 -7.33
C SER A 72 2.05 -6.49 -6.02
N LEU A 73 0.79 -6.35 -5.60
CA LEU A 73 0.25 -7.00 -4.41
C LEU A 73 -0.86 -7.96 -4.80
N SER A 74 -0.94 -9.10 -4.10
CA SER A 74 -2.05 -10.04 -4.24
C SER A 74 -3.03 -9.82 -3.09
N VAL A 75 -4.27 -9.47 -3.42
CA VAL A 75 -5.36 -9.33 -2.45
C VAL A 75 -6.19 -10.61 -2.45
N ARG A 76 -6.38 -11.20 -1.25
CA ARG A 76 -7.21 -12.39 -1.06
C ARG A 76 -8.30 -12.11 -0.04
N VAL A 77 -9.53 -12.53 -0.35
CA VAL A 77 -10.68 -12.43 0.54
C VAL A 77 -11.19 -13.83 0.82
N SER A 78 -11.16 -14.25 2.09
CA SER A 78 -11.85 -15.46 2.53
C SER A 78 -13.32 -15.14 2.75
N HIS A 79 -14.19 -15.80 1.99
CA HIS A 79 -15.63 -15.78 2.21
C HIS A 79 -15.98 -16.97 3.12
N PRO A 80 -16.58 -16.73 4.30
CA PRO A 80 -16.97 -17.82 5.21
C PRO A 80 -18.00 -18.80 4.61
N GLU A 81 -18.73 -18.41 3.55
CA GLU A 81 -19.82 -19.21 2.98
C GLU A 81 -19.38 -20.24 1.92
N ALA A 82 -18.10 -20.32 1.57
CA ALA A 82 -17.62 -21.30 0.58
C ALA A 82 -17.44 -22.72 1.16
N ASP A 83 -17.53 -22.90 2.48
CA ASP A 83 -17.36 -24.21 3.14
C ASP A 83 -18.68 -24.95 3.45
N LEU A 84 -19.84 -24.39 3.07
CA LEU A 84 -21.10 -25.14 3.08
C LEU A 84 -21.21 -25.98 1.80
N LYS A 85 -20.39 -27.03 1.71
CA LYS A 85 -20.60 -28.12 0.77
C LYS A 85 -21.88 -28.84 1.19
N VAL A 86 -23.04 -28.38 0.71
CA VAL A 86 -24.32 -29.06 0.92
C VAL A 86 -24.20 -30.46 0.32
N ILE A 87 -24.06 -31.46 1.18
CA ILE A 87 -24.15 -32.87 0.81
C ILE A 87 -25.63 -33.11 0.46
N VAL A 88 -25.96 -33.07 -0.83
CA VAL A 88 -27.26 -33.54 -1.30
C VAL A 88 -27.20 -35.07 -1.38
N ASN A 89 -27.59 -35.74 -0.31
CA ASN A 89 -27.91 -37.17 -0.38
C ASN A 89 -29.24 -37.32 -1.14
N LYS A 90 -29.17 -37.62 -2.44
CA LYS A 90 -30.32 -38.16 -3.16
C LYS A 90 -30.51 -39.61 -2.72
N VAL A 91 -31.60 -39.87 -1.99
CA VAL A 91 -32.15 -41.22 -1.81
C VAL A 91 -33.07 -41.47 -3.00
N TYR A 92 -32.83 -42.56 -3.73
CA TYR A 92 -33.67 -43.01 -4.85
C TYR A 92 -34.98 -43.60 -4.33
#